data_AF-A0A7X9B8Q1-F1
#
_entry.id   AF-A0A7X9B8Q1-F1
#
_cell.length_a   1.000
_cell.length_b   1.000
_cell.length_c   1.000
_cell.angle_alpha   90.00
_cell.angle_beta   90.00
_cell.angle_gamma   90.00
#
_symmetry.space_group_name_H-M   'P 1'
#
loop_
_entity.id
_entity.type
_entity.pdbx_description
1 polymer ?
#
loop_
_entity_poly.entity_id
_entity_poly.type
_entity_poly.pdbx_seq_one_letter_code
_entity_poly.pdbx_strand_id
1 'polypeptide(L)'
;MIKLGKRQELIIKRFTSVGAYLNDEDDNGEDVLLPKSQIPEGANENDRIDVMIYRDSKDRIIATTKKTLAEVGEIKKLRVISSSKIGYFMDWGLEKDLFLPFS
;
A
#
# COMPACT_ATOMS: atom_id res chain seq x y z
N MET A 1 -3.41 -9.03 -12.11
CA MET A 1 -3.74 -7.59 -12.09
C MET A 1 -3.64 -7.06 -10.68
N ILE A 2 -2.87 -5.99 -10.47
CA ILE A 2 -2.66 -5.33 -9.18
C ILE A 2 -3.93 -4.61 -8.71
N LYS A 3 -4.39 -4.88 -7.47
CA LYS A 3 -5.62 -4.31 -6.90
C LYS A 3 -5.35 -3.22 -5.86
N LEU A 4 -5.77 -2.00 -6.15
CA LEU A 4 -5.67 -0.87 -5.22
C LEU A 4 -6.57 -1.07 -3.98
N GLY A 5 -6.03 -0.79 -2.80
CA GLY A 5 -6.71 -0.90 -1.51
C GLY A 5 -6.90 -2.34 -1.03
N LYS A 6 -6.14 -3.28 -1.61
CA LYS A 6 -6.14 -4.71 -1.25
C LYS A 6 -4.73 -5.18 -0.93
N ARG A 7 -4.68 -6.13 -0.01
CA ARG A 7 -3.47 -6.89 0.28
C ARG A 7 -3.36 -8.08 -0.68
N GLN A 8 -2.17 -8.30 -1.22
CA GLN A 8 -1.92 -9.29 -2.26
C GLN A 8 -0.43 -9.63 -2.33
N GLU A 9 -0.12 -10.83 -2.80
CA GLU A 9 1.25 -11.24 -3.08
C GLU A 9 1.69 -10.68 -4.45
N LEU A 10 2.86 -10.03 -4.48
CA LEU A 10 3.52 -9.58 -5.70
C LEU A 10 4.96 -10.09 -5.73
N ILE A 11 5.53 -10.21 -6.92
CA ILE A 11 6.89 -10.70 -7.15
C ILE A 11 7.85 -9.52 -7.30
N ILE A 12 9.02 -9.59 -6.65
CA ILE A 12 10.11 -8.64 -6.90
C ILE A 12 10.66 -8.85 -8.31
N LYS A 13 10.46 -7.86 -9.18
CA LYS A 13 10.97 -7.89 -10.56
C LYS A 13 12.39 -7.34 -10.67
N ARG A 14 12.70 -6.30 -9.90
CA ARG A 14 14.03 -5.66 -9.87
C ARG A 14 14.23 -4.79 -8.65
N PHE A 15 15.48 -4.64 -8.24
CA PHE A 15 15.89 -3.65 -7.24
C PHE A 15 16.40 -2.35 -7.89
N THR A 16 16.21 -1.24 -7.19
CA THR A 16 16.69 0.10 -7.59
C THR A 16 17.18 0.87 -6.37
N SER A 17 17.73 2.07 -6.58
CA SER A 17 18.23 2.93 -5.49
C SER A 17 17.13 3.35 -4.50
N VAL A 18 15.87 3.41 -4.93
CA VAL A 18 14.72 3.89 -4.13
C VAL A 18 13.88 2.77 -3.52
N GLY A 19 14.10 1.51 -3.94
CA GLY A 19 13.33 0.36 -3.48
C GLY A 19 13.29 -0.77 -4.50
N ALA A 20 12.27 -1.62 -4.42
CA ALA A 20 12.05 -2.73 -5.35
C ALA A 20 10.78 -2.48 -6.16
N TYR A 21 10.80 -2.81 -7.45
CA TYR A 21 9.60 -2.81 -8.28
C TYR A 21 8.96 -4.19 -8.23
N LEU A 22 7.67 -4.22 -7.92
CA LEU A 22 6.87 -5.43 -7.78
C LEU A 22 5.81 -5.48 -8.88
N ASN A 23 5.49 -6.68 -9.35
CA ASN A 23 4.35 -6.91 -10.22
C ASN A 23 3.74 -8.30 -9.95
N ASP A 24 2.60 -8.59 -10.58
CA ASP A 24 2.07 -9.94 -10.59
C ASP A 24 2.91 -10.88 -11.48
N GLU A 25 2.58 -12.18 -11.41
CA GLU A 25 3.31 -13.23 -12.12
C GLU A 25 3.21 -13.08 -13.64
N ASP A 26 2.07 -12.61 -14.12
CA ASP A 26 1.77 -12.44 -15.55
C ASP A 26 2.30 -11.11 -16.13
N ASP A 27 2.93 -10.26 -15.31
CA ASP A 27 3.34 -8.88 -15.68
C ASP A 27 2.18 -8.04 -16.26
N ASN A 28 0.97 -8.28 -15.76
CA ASN A 28 -0.24 -7.64 -16.22
C ASN A 28 -0.43 -6.26 -15.55
N GLY A 29 0.34 -5.26 -16.00
CA GLY A 29 0.17 -3.86 -15.63
C GLY A 29 1.49 -3.13 -15.36
N GLU A 30 1.37 -1.92 -14.79
CA GLU A 30 2.53 -1.14 -14.36
C GLU A 30 3.10 -1.67 -13.04
N ASP A 31 4.43 -1.73 -12.97
CA ASP A 31 5.11 -2.09 -11.73
C ASP A 31 4.82 -1.09 -10.60
N VAL A 32 4.65 -1.60 -9.39
CA VAL A 32 4.48 -0.79 -8.18
C VAL A 32 5.75 -0.78 -7.35
N LEU A 33 6.11 0.40 -6.83
CA LEU A 33 7.29 0.54 -5.99
C LEU A 33 7.02 0.05 -4.56
N LEU A 34 7.88 -0.80 -4.02
CA LEU A 34 8.05 -1.05 -2.59
C LEU A 34 9.26 -0.23 -2.10
N PRO A 35 9.08 0.76 -1.20
CA PRO A 35 10.17 1.58 -0.70
C PRO A 35 11.30 0.76 -0.08
N LYS A 36 12.55 1.20 -0.25
CA LYS A 36 13.73 0.50 0.27
C LYS A 36 13.65 0.14 1.76
N SER A 37 13.08 1.02 2.59
CA SER A 37 12.92 0.80 4.03
C SER A 37 11.91 -0.29 4.40
N GLN A 38 11.17 -0.81 3.43
CA GLN A 38 10.11 -1.81 3.61
C GLN A 38 10.45 -3.16 2.99
N ILE A 39 11.62 -3.27 2.34
CA ILE A 39 12.10 -4.53 1.77
C ILE A 39 12.52 -5.45 2.92
N PRO A 40 11.98 -6.69 3.00
CA PRO A 40 12.42 -7.67 3.98
C PRO A 40 13.92 -7.98 3.88
N GLU A 41 14.56 -8.24 5.01
CA GLU A 41 15.97 -8.61 5.04
C GLU A 41 16.20 -9.92 4.27
N GLY A 42 17.20 -9.93 3.39
CA GLY A 42 17.52 -11.10 2.57
C GLY A 42 16.61 -11.35 1.35
N ALA A 43 15.67 -10.46 1.05
CA ALA A 43 14.82 -10.59 -0.13
C ALA A 43 15.63 -10.50 -1.45
N ASN A 44 15.28 -11.35 -2.42
CA ASN A 44 15.90 -11.47 -3.73
C ASN A 44 14.90 -11.23 -4.87
N GLU A 45 15.40 -11.04 -6.09
CA GLU A 45 14.53 -11.01 -7.27
C GLU A 45 13.81 -12.35 -7.42
N ASN A 46 12.56 -12.29 -7.89
CA ASN A 46 11.60 -13.40 -7.98
C ASN A 46 10.97 -13.85 -6.66
N ASP A 47 11.36 -13.29 -5.51
CA ASP A 47 10.67 -13.56 -4.25
C ASP A 47 9.25 -12.95 -4.26
N ARG A 48 8.31 -13.67 -3.65
CA ARG A 48 6.94 -13.19 -3.41
C ARG A 48 6.88 -12.43 -2.10
N ILE A 49 6.28 -11.24 -2.13
CA ILE A 49 6.05 -10.39 -0.97
C ILE A 49 4.57 -10.05 -0.87
N ASP A 50 4.01 -10.31 0.30
CA ASP A 50 2.66 -9.89 0.67
C ASP A 50 2.62 -8.40 1.03
N VAL A 51 1.95 -7.61 0.18
CA VAL A 51 1.93 -6.14 0.26
C VAL A 51 0.52 -5.58 0.15
N MET A 52 0.27 -4.45 0.81
CA MET A 52 -0.90 -3.61 0.57
C MET A 52 -0.59 -2.59 -0.52
N ILE A 53 -1.50 -2.42 -1.47
CA ILE A 53 -1.41 -1.39 -2.51
C ILE A 53 -2.25 -0.18 -2.13
N TYR A 54 -1.65 1.00 -2.09
CA TYR A 54 -2.35 2.24 -1.75
C TYR A 54 -1.79 3.45 -2.50
N ARG A 55 -2.44 4.61 -2.31
CA ARG A 55 -1.97 5.90 -2.83
C ARG A 55 -1.23 6.67 -1.74
N ASP A 56 0.02 7.04 -1.99
CA ASP A 56 0.79 7.86 -1.06
C ASP A 56 0.31 9.33 -1.02
N SER A 57 1.04 10.18 -0.29
CA SER A 57 0.75 11.62 -0.18
C SER A 57 0.95 12.39 -1.49
N LYS A 58 1.64 11.82 -2.48
CA LYS A 58 1.85 12.37 -3.83
C LYS A 58 0.91 11.75 -4.87
N ASP A 59 -0.11 11.04 -4.41
CA ASP A 59 -1.10 10.35 -5.24
C ASP A 59 -0.53 9.23 -6.15
N ARG A 60 0.63 8.68 -5.78
CA ARG A 60 1.27 7.58 -6.52
C ARG A 60 0.82 6.24 -5.97
N ILE A 61 0.57 5.27 -6.86
CA ILE A 61 0.32 3.88 -6.46
C ILE A 61 1.62 3.28 -5.96
N ILE A 62 1.61 2.78 -4.72
CA ILE A 62 2.78 2.25 -4.04
C ILE A 62 2.41 1.00 -3.23
N ALA A 63 3.38 0.11 -3.03
CA ALA A 63 3.29 -1.06 -2.19
C ALA A 63 3.83 -0.79 -0.78
N THR A 64 3.27 -1.44 0.22
CA THR A 64 3.74 -1.38 1.61
C THR A 64 3.63 -2.74 2.28
N THR A 65 4.68 -3.15 3.00
CA THR A 65 4.65 -4.34 3.89
C THR A 65 4.04 -4.01 5.25
N LYS A 66 3.89 -2.72 5.58
CA LYS A 66 3.16 -2.27 6.79
C LYS A 66 1.76 -2.90 6.82
N LYS A 67 1.34 -3.29 8.03
CA LYS A 67 0.02 -3.87 8.27
C LYS A 67 -1.04 -2.76 8.28
N THR A 68 -2.07 -2.92 7.47
CA THR A 68 -3.24 -2.03 7.47
C THR A 68 -4.35 -2.57 8.37
N LEU A 69 -5.21 -1.65 8.83
CA LEU A 69 -6.35 -1.99 9.70
C LEU A 69 -7.65 -2.29 8.93
N ALA A 70 -7.70 -1.95 7.64
CA ALA A 70 -8.84 -2.17 6.77
C ALA A 70 -8.40 -2.34 5.32
N GLU A 71 -9.25 -3.01 4.54
CA GLU A 71 -9.13 -3.14 3.09
C GLU A 71 -10.44 -2.75 2.38
N VAL A 72 -10.36 -2.48 1.07
CA VAL A 72 -11.53 -2.17 0.25
C VAL A 72 -12.55 -3.31 0.33
N GLY A 73 -13.82 -2.97 0.57
CA GLY A 73 -14.90 -3.95 0.71
C GLY A 73 -15.05 -4.54 2.11
N GLU A 74 -14.20 -4.18 3.07
CA GLU A 74 -14.40 -4.53 4.47
C GLU A 74 -15.16 -3.43 5.24
N ILE A 75 -15.81 -3.84 6.34
CA ILE A 75 -16.35 -2.94 7.35
C ILE A 75 -15.48 -3.10 8.61
N LYS A 76 -14.83 -2.02 9.04
CA LYS A 76 -13.91 -2.00 10.20
C LYS A 76 -14.14 -0.75 11.04
N LYS A 77 -13.89 -0.88 12.34
CA LYS A 77 -13.83 0.27 13.26
C LYS A 77 -12.41 0.84 13.26
N LEU A 78 -12.29 2.11 12.90
CA LEU A 78 -11.02 2.85 12.89
C LEU A 78 -11.05 3.99 13.92
N ARG A 79 -9.86 4.45 14.32
CA ARG A 79 -9.71 5.56 15.25
C ARG A 79 -9.71 6.87 14.46
N VAL A 80 -10.55 7.83 14.88
CA VAL A 80 -10.45 9.22 14.40
C VAL A 80 -9.24 9.88 15.04
N ILE A 81 -8.34 10.42 14.23
CA ILE A 81 -7.11 11.09 14.70
C ILE A 81 -7.11 12.60 14.43
N SER A 82 -7.97 13.07 13.51
CA SER A 82 -8.16 14.49 13.28
C SER A 82 -9.57 14.77 12.74
N SER A 83 -10.06 15.97 13.00
CA SER A 83 -11.32 16.51 12.49
C SER A 83 -11.04 17.77 11.68
N SER A 84 -11.78 17.95 10.59
CA SER A 84 -11.71 19.14 9.74
C SER A 84 -13.12 19.70 9.48
N LYS A 85 -13.21 20.81 8.75
CA LYS A 85 -14.48 21.40 8.34
C LYS A 85 -15.27 20.54 7.34
N ILE A 86 -14.62 19.57 6.70
CA ILE A 86 -15.19 18.79 5.60
C ILE A 86 -15.29 17.28 5.88
N GLY A 87 -14.80 16.82 7.04
CA GLY A 87 -14.69 15.41 7.32
C GLY A 87 -13.75 15.06 8.47
N TYR A 88 -13.58 13.76 8.68
CA TYR A 88 -12.66 13.19 9.66
C TYR A 88 -11.49 12.48 8.97
N PHE A 89 -10.35 12.43 9.64
CA PHE A 89 -9.22 11.60 9.25
C PHE A 89 -9.11 10.43 10.23
N MET A 90 -8.99 9.23 9.66
CA MET A 90 -8.98 7.97 10.38
C MET A 90 -7.63 7.27 10.22
N ASP A 91 -7.10 6.79 11.34
CA ASP A 91 -5.92 5.95 11.37
C ASP A 91 -6.27 4.54 10.86
N TRP A 92 -5.53 4.10 9.85
CA TRP A 92 -5.61 2.77 9.26
C TRP A 92 -4.25 2.08 9.19
N GLY A 93 -3.24 2.60 9.89
CA GLY A 93 -1.91 2.02 10.03
C GLY A 93 -0.87 2.50 9.01
N LEU A 94 -1.21 3.42 8.09
CA LEU A 94 -0.27 4.00 7.12
C LEU A 94 0.01 5.47 7.40
N GLU A 95 1.02 6.03 6.74
CA GLU A 95 1.44 7.44 6.89
C GLU A 95 0.41 8.44 6.36
N LYS A 96 -0.42 8.03 5.40
CA LYS A 96 -1.52 8.83 4.88
C LYS A 96 -2.81 8.34 5.51
N ASP A 97 -3.55 9.21 6.16
CA ASP A 97 -4.82 8.85 6.81
C ASP A 97 -5.96 8.63 5.81
N LEU A 98 -6.96 7.83 6.22
CA LEU A 98 -8.19 7.70 5.45
C LEU A 98 -9.10 8.90 5.74
N PHE A 99 -9.53 9.58 4.68
CA PHE A 99 -10.46 10.69 4.78
C PHE A 99 -11.91 10.19 4.68
N LEU A 100 -12.71 10.52 5.69
CA LEU A 100 -14.16 10.29 5.73
C LEU A 100 -14.88 11.64 5.57
N PRO A 101 -15.42 11.96 4.38
CA PRO A 101 -16.17 13.19 4.18
C PRO A 101 -17.51 13.16 4.95
N PHE A 102 -18.06 14.33 5.26
CA PHE A 102 -19.41 14.42 5.84
C PHE A 102 -20.54 14.10 4.85
N SER A 103 -20.26 14.22 3.54
CA SER A 103 -21.19 14.00 2.42
C SER A 103 -20.48 13.41 1.22
#